data_AF-A0A914KSZ0-F1
#
_entry.id   AF-A0A914KSZ0-F1
#
_cell.length_a   1.000
_cell.length_b   1.000
_cell.length_c   1.000
_cell.angle_alpha   90.00
_cell.angle_beta   90.00
_cell.angle_gamma   90.00
#
_symmetry.space_group_name_H-M   'P 1'
#
loop_
_entity.id
_entity.type
_entity.pdbx_description
1 polymer ?
#
loop_
_entity_poly.entity_id
_entity_poly.type
_entity_poly.pdbx_seq_one_letter_code
_entity_poly.pdbx_strand_id
1 'polypeptide(L)'
;MPVAEEFCINKKAVSAKESGAQTPLANSSGGTNLLGAIDGEWKLVPFFEWFFKLAEMVNKHFLQMWNDGLIFGFCGKEEAERLLMQCQRSTLLVRFSDIEFAKVKISVNCFGKTQHHWYDQIELQGRSLSQELLNNKNYENIEFIWPQTNIEWALGARERCLSISCAAQRKPRQLQPSALYFENQGAGMGFQSSSGLRF
;
A
#
# COMPACT_ATOMS: atom_id res chain seq x y z
N MET A 1 21.23 -10.76 17.80
CA MET A 1 20.37 -10.25 16.73
C MET A 1 18.94 -10.33 17.21
N PRO A 2 18.10 -9.28 17.08
CA PRO A 2 16.69 -9.45 17.35
C PRO A 2 16.12 -10.43 16.32
N VAL A 3 15.33 -11.38 16.80
CA VAL A 3 14.58 -12.32 15.95
C VAL A 3 13.72 -11.47 15.02
N ALA A 4 13.80 -11.69 13.71
CA ALA A 4 12.92 -11.01 12.78
C ALA A 4 11.48 -11.32 13.22
N GLU A 5 10.72 -10.30 13.61
CA GLU A 5 9.32 -10.48 13.95
C GLU A 5 8.62 -10.98 12.68
N GLU A 6 8.24 -12.26 12.69
CA GLU A 6 7.45 -12.89 11.65
C GLU A 6 6.00 -12.49 11.87
N PHE A 7 5.33 -12.10 10.79
CA PHE A 7 3.92 -11.77 10.82
C PHE A 7 3.19 -12.53 9.71
N CYS A 8 1.96 -12.99 10.01
CA CYS A 8 1.18 -13.78 9.07
C CYS A 8 0.62 -12.89 7.96
N ILE A 9 0.89 -13.23 6.70
CA ILE A 9 0.36 -12.51 5.54
C ILE A 9 -0.15 -13.49 4.48
N ASN A 10 -1.22 -13.14 3.78
CA ASN A 10 -1.72 -13.91 2.66
C ASN A 10 -0.83 -13.68 1.44
N LYS A 11 -0.26 -14.76 0.89
CA LYS A 11 0.59 -14.70 -0.31
C LYS A 11 -0.01 -15.63 -1.38
N LYS A 12 -0.75 -15.06 -2.32
CA LYS A 12 -1.09 -15.79 -3.55
C LYS A 12 0.19 -16.07 -4.34
N ALA A 13 0.42 -17.33 -4.69
CA ALA A 13 1.42 -17.68 -5.69
C ALA A 13 1.06 -16.95 -6.99
N VAL A 14 1.99 -16.15 -7.53
CA VAL A 14 1.84 -15.58 -8.86
C VAL A 14 1.88 -16.75 -9.83
N SER A 15 0.72 -17.15 -10.35
CA SER A 15 0.65 -18.22 -11.35
C SER A 15 1.40 -17.76 -12.59
N ALA A 16 2.47 -18.48 -12.95
CA ALA A 16 3.11 -18.35 -14.24
C ALA A 16 2.04 -18.59 -15.33
N LYS A 17 1.89 -17.63 -16.23
CA LYS A 17 0.94 -17.69 -17.33
C LYS A 17 1.53 -18.59 -18.42
N GLU A 18 1.03 -19.81 -18.57
CA GLU A 18 1.36 -20.66 -19.71
C GLU A 18 0.89 -19.99 -21.01
N SER A 19 1.83 -19.81 -21.93
CA SER A 19 1.62 -19.42 -23.31
C SER A 19 1.54 -20.68 -24.17
N GLY A 20 0.47 -20.85 -24.97
CA GLY A 20 0.44 -21.87 -26.01
C GLY A 20 -0.97 -22.22 -26.47
N ALA A 21 -1.20 -22.23 -27.77
CA ALA A 21 -2.49 -22.26 -28.44
C ALA A 21 -3.05 -23.68 -28.69
N GLN A 22 -4.35 -23.71 -29.04
CA GLN A 22 -5.10 -24.67 -29.88
C GLN A 22 -5.51 -26.06 -29.32
N THR A 23 -6.83 -26.24 -29.24
CA THR A 23 -7.62 -27.50 -29.26
C THR A 23 -7.52 -28.21 -30.64
N PRO A 24 -7.92 -29.50 -30.85
CA PRO A 24 -9.00 -30.23 -30.14
C PRO A 24 -8.86 -31.78 -29.92
N LEU A 25 -9.90 -32.34 -29.26
CA LEU A 25 -10.49 -33.72 -29.29
C LEU A 25 -10.18 -34.77 -28.17
N ALA A 26 -11.26 -35.04 -27.42
CA ALA A 26 -11.82 -36.31 -26.87
C ALA A 26 -10.96 -37.35 -26.11
N ASN A 27 -11.32 -37.63 -24.83
CA ASN A 27 -12.12 -38.82 -24.44
C ASN A 27 -12.43 -38.85 -22.93
N SER A 28 -13.55 -39.48 -22.61
CA SER A 28 -14.12 -39.68 -21.27
C SER A 28 -13.36 -40.71 -20.44
N SER A 29 -13.26 -40.49 -19.13
CA SER A 29 -13.82 -41.35 -18.06
C SER A 29 -13.13 -41.14 -16.69
N GLY A 30 -13.95 -41.02 -15.64
CA GLY A 30 -13.59 -41.45 -14.28
C GLY A 30 -13.22 -40.36 -13.26
N GLY A 31 -14.11 -40.16 -12.29
CA GLY A 31 -13.71 -39.87 -10.91
C GLY A 31 -13.72 -38.40 -10.48
N THR A 32 -14.82 -38.00 -9.86
CA THR A 32 -15.03 -36.75 -9.15
C THR A 32 -13.98 -36.48 -8.06
N ASN A 33 -13.33 -35.32 -8.15
CA ASN A 33 -12.91 -34.54 -6.99
C ASN A 33 -13.09 -33.04 -7.30
N LEU A 34 -14.36 -32.63 -7.33
CA LEU A 34 -14.76 -31.24 -7.18
C LEU A 34 -14.63 -30.86 -5.71
N LEU A 35 -13.43 -30.52 -5.27
CA LEU A 35 -13.26 -29.54 -4.19
C LEU A 35 -12.47 -28.37 -4.73
N GLY A 36 -13.20 -27.34 -5.13
CA GLY A 36 -12.65 -26.00 -5.17
C GLY A 36 -12.20 -25.63 -3.75
N ALA A 37 -10.90 -25.52 -3.56
CA ALA A 37 -10.26 -24.67 -2.58
C ALA A 37 -9.42 -23.70 -3.42
N ILE A 38 -9.87 -22.50 -3.82
CA ILE A 38 -10.40 -21.37 -3.05
C ILE A 38 -9.86 -21.26 -1.62
N ASP A 39 -8.56 -21.06 -1.44
CA ASP A 39 -8.13 -20.00 -0.52
C ASP A 39 -6.66 -19.61 -0.74
N GLY A 40 -6.31 -18.36 -0.46
CA GLY A 40 -4.92 -17.91 -0.47
C GLY A 40 -4.12 -18.62 0.62
N GLU A 41 -2.89 -19.03 0.30
CA GLU A 41 -2.01 -19.67 1.29
C GLU A 41 -1.50 -18.62 2.28
N TRP A 42 -1.91 -18.72 3.55
CA TRP A 42 -1.37 -17.91 4.63
C TRP A 42 0.07 -18.32 4.91
N LYS A 43 1.00 -17.37 4.82
CA LYS A 43 2.44 -17.61 5.05
C LYS A 43 2.96 -16.69 6.13
N LEU A 44 3.83 -17.23 6.96
CA LEU A 44 4.72 -16.40 7.77
C LEU A 44 5.71 -15.75 6.83
N VAL A 45 5.71 -14.42 6.81
CA VAL A 45 6.65 -13.63 6.02
C VAL A 45 7.43 -12.74 6.96
N PRO A 46 8.77 -12.70 6.86
CA PRO A 46 9.55 -11.78 7.65
C PRO A 46 9.16 -10.33 7.33
N PHE A 47 9.05 -9.49 8.37
CA PHE A 47 8.72 -8.07 8.23
C PHE A 47 9.49 -7.37 7.10
N PHE A 48 10.81 -7.59 7.04
CA PHE A 48 11.68 -6.93 6.07
C PHE A 48 11.35 -7.32 4.62
N GLU A 49 10.95 -8.57 4.34
CA GLU A 49 10.61 -8.99 2.98
C GLU A 49 9.37 -8.26 2.47
N TRP A 50 8.33 -8.18 3.32
CA TRP A 50 7.13 -7.42 3.01
C TRP A 50 7.43 -5.93 2.84
N PHE A 51 8.22 -5.36 3.74
CA PHE A 51 8.56 -3.94 3.70
C PHE A 51 9.36 -3.58 2.44
N PHE A 52 10.40 -4.36 2.11
CA PHE A 52 11.19 -4.13 0.90
C PHE A 52 10.35 -4.31 -0.37
N LYS A 53 9.43 -5.28 -0.36
CA LYS A 53 8.53 -5.46 -1.50
C LYS A 53 7.57 -4.29 -1.69
N LEU A 54 7.04 -3.72 -0.60
CA LEU A 54 6.27 -2.48 -0.64
C LEU A 54 7.11 -1.30 -1.14
N ALA A 55 8.35 -1.15 -0.64
CA ALA A 55 9.25 -0.08 -1.08
C ALA A 55 9.56 -0.18 -2.58
N GLU A 56 9.80 -1.39 -3.10
CA GLU A 56 9.97 -1.65 -4.53
C GLU A 56 8.73 -1.22 -5.33
N MET A 57 7.54 -1.58 -4.83
CA MET A 57 6.27 -1.23 -5.47
C MET A 57 6.04 0.28 -5.47
N VAL A 58 6.39 0.98 -4.38
CA VAL A 58 6.32 2.45 -4.31
C VAL A 58 7.21 3.08 -5.37
N ASN A 59 8.49 2.65 -5.42
CA ASN A 59 9.46 3.19 -6.37
C ASN A 59 9.06 2.95 -7.83
N LYS A 60 8.43 1.81 -8.14
CA LYS A 60 8.03 1.46 -9.52
C LYS A 60 6.73 2.10 -9.97
N HIS A 61 5.71 2.14 -9.12
CA HIS A 61 4.34 2.46 -9.54
C HIS A 61 3.75 3.70 -8.88
N PHE A 62 4.29 4.12 -7.74
CA PHE A 62 3.67 5.13 -6.89
C PHE A 62 4.55 6.32 -6.56
N LEU A 63 5.75 6.40 -7.13
CA LEU A 63 6.76 7.38 -6.73
C LEU A 63 6.21 8.81 -6.76
N GLN A 64 5.49 9.16 -7.83
CA GLN A 64 4.86 10.48 -7.95
C GLN A 64 3.78 10.72 -6.87
N MET A 65 2.81 9.81 -6.74
CA MET A 65 1.75 9.93 -5.72
C MET A 65 2.31 9.95 -4.28
N TRP A 66 3.41 9.23 -4.03
CA TRP A 66 4.11 9.22 -2.75
C TRP A 66 4.77 10.57 -2.48
N ASN A 67 5.50 11.12 -3.45
CA ASN A 67 6.13 12.43 -3.36
C ASN A 67 5.10 13.56 -3.20
N ASP A 68 3.95 13.43 -3.87
CA ASP A 68 2.84 14.36 -3.78
C ASP A 68 2.02 14.21 -2.49
N GLY A 69 2.40 13.29 -1.59
CA GLY A 69 1.75 13.09 -0.30
C GLY A 69 0.33 12.52 -0.39
N LEU A 70 -0.03 11.89 -1.50
CA LEU A 70 -1.37 11.30 -1.73
C LEU A 70 -1.51 9.91 -1.11
N ILE A 71 -0.38 9.28 -0.75
CA ILE A 71 -0.35 7.96 -0.14
C ILE A 71 -0.16 8.11 1.36
N PHE A 72 -1.13 7.62 2.13
CA PHE A 72 -0.99 7.54 3.58
C PHE A 72 0.01 6.44 3.97
N GLY A 73 0.09 5.34 3.21
CA GLY A 73 1.08 4.29 3.42
C GLY A 73 0.71 3.39 4.60
N PHE A 74 1.47 3.43 5.69
CA PHE A 74 1.25 2.57 6.84
C PHE A 74 0.04 3.02 7.67
N CYS A 75 -1.08 2.32 7.50
CA CYS A 75 -2.32 2.55 8.23
C CYS A 75 -3.09 1.24 8.35
N GLY A 76 -3.55 0.91 9.56
CA GLY A 76 -4.40 -0.25 9.82
C GLY A 76 -5.82 -0.02 9.33
N LYS A 77 -6.64 -1.08 9.31
CA LYS A 77 -8.06 -0.98 8.92
C LYS A 77 -8.83 0.00 9.82
N GLU A 78 -8.75 -0.20 11.13
CA GLU A 78 -9.50 0.57 12.12
C GLU A 78 -9.15 2.06 12.08
N GLU A 79 -7.86 2.38 11.96
CA GLU A 79 -7.40 3.77 11.87
C GLU A 79 -7.87 4.43 10.56
N ALA A 80 -7.84 3.71 9.44
CA ALA A 80 -8.35 4.22 8.17
C ALA A 80 -9.86 4.49 8.23
N GLU A 81 -10.64 3.56 8.80
CA GLU A 81 -12.08 3.74 9.01
C GLU A 81 -12.36 4.93 9.93
N ARG A 82 -11.64 5.06 11.04
CA ARG A 82 -11.77 6.18 11.98
C ARG A 82 -11.49 7.53 11.31
N LEU A 83 -10.40 7.64 10.55
CA LEU A 83 -10.03 8.85 9.82
C LEU A 83 -11.08 9.22 8.76
N LEU A 84 -11.59 8.23 8.03
CA LEU A 84 -12.56 8.46 6.97
C LEU A 84 -13.96 8.76 7.51
N MET A 85 -14.37 8.20 8.65
CA MET A 85 -15.65 8.52 9.30
C MET A 85 -15.71 9.96 9.81
N GLN A 86 -14.57 10.58 10.09
CA GLN A 86 -14.49 11.99 10.47
C GLN A 86 -14.68 12.93 9.28
N CYS A 87 -14.54 12.43 8.05
CA CYS A 87 -14.77 13.21 6.84
C CYS A 87 -16.27 13.29 6.53
N GLN A 88 -16.79 14.52 6.42
CA GLN A 88 -18.19 14.75 6.01
C GLN A 88 -18.45 14.45 4.52
N ARG A 89 -17.40 14.49 3.69
CA ARG A 89 -17.47 14.30 2.24
C ARG A 89 -16.87 12.96 1.83
N SER A 90 -17.30 12.48 0.67
CA SER A 90 -16.79 11.24 0.08
C SER A 90 -15.28 11.32 -0.14
N THR A 91 -14.55 10.53 0.64
CA THR A 91 -13.09 10.61 0.74
C THR A 91 -12.49 9.22 0.62
N LEU A 92 -11.35 9.12 -0.08
CA LEU A 92 -10.53 7.91 -0.12
C LEU A 92 -9.20 8.09 0.60
N LEU A 93 -8.61 6.98 1.04
CA LEU A 93 -7.31 6.90 1.69
C LEU A 93 -6.54 5.71 1.09
N VAL A 94 -5.35 6.01 0.56
CA VAL A 94 -4.44 5.00 0.00
C VAL A 94 -3.50 4.49 1.08
N ARG A 95 -3.58 3.20 1.42
CA ARG A 95 -2.75 2.54 2.43
C ARG A 95 -2.10 1.26 1.90
N PHE A 96 -1.01 0.84 2.52
CA PHE A 96 -0.39 -0.45 2.24
C PHE A 96 -1.19 -1.57 2.89
N SER A 97 -1.26 -2.72 2.21
CA SER A 97 -1.92 -3.88 2.78
C SER A 97 -1.03 -4.52 3.85
N ASP A 98 -1.65 -4.70 5.01
CA ASP A 98 -1.17 -5.35 6.22
C ASP A 98 -1.45 -6.87 6.24
N ILE A 99 -2.39 -7.32 5.39
CA ILE A 99 -2.87 -8.71 5.34
C ILE A 99 -2.56 -9.42 4.02
N GLU A 100 -2.29 -8.67 2.95
CA GLU A 100 -2.04 -9.23 1.61
C GLU A 100 -0.67 -8.77 1.13
N PHE A 101 0.18 -9.73 0.77
CA PHE A 101 1.56 -9.45 0.38
C PHE A 101 1.62 -8.66 -0.94
N ALA A 102 2.43 -7.59 -0.96
CA ALA A 102 2.68 -6.76 -2.13
C ALA A 102 1.42 -6.12 -2.77
N LYS A 103 0.43 -5.76 -1.94
CA LYS A 103 -0.78 -5.06 -2.41
C LYS A 103 -0.95 -3.70 -1.76
N VAL A 104 -1.56 -2.78 -2.51
CA VAL A 104 -2.09 -1.51 -1.99
C VAL A 104 -3.58 -1.67 -1.72
N LYS A 105 -4.07 -0.98 -0.71
CA LYS A 105 -5.48 -0.95 -0.32
C LYS A 105 -6.02 0.47 -0.39
N ILE A 106 -7.13 0.65 -1.10
CA ILE A 106 -7.87 1.90 -1.20
C ILE A 106 -9.06 1.79 -0.28
N SER A 107 -9.04 2.55 0.82
CA SER A 107 -10.16 2.64 1.75
C SER A 107 -10.98 3.85 1.37
N VAL A 108 -12.29 3.66 1.23
CA VAL A 108 -13.19 4.68 0.67
C VAL A 108 -14.36 4.83 1.61
N ASN A 109 -14.70 6.04 2.03
CA ASN A 109 -15.96 6.33 2.68
C ASN A 109 -16.83 7.15 1.74
N CYS A 110 -18.00 6.61 1.41
CA CYS A 110 -18.99 7.27 0.57
C CYS A 110 -20.35 7.21 1.29
N PHE A 111 -20.89 8.38 1.64
CA PHE A 111 -22.18 8.51 2.36
C PHE A 111 -22.27 7.64 3.65
N GLY A 112 -21.18 7.56 4.42
CA GLY A 112 -21.13 6.79 5.67
C GLY A 112 -20.94 5.28 5.48
N LYS A 113 -20.73 4.81 4.25
CA LYS A 113 -20.39 3.41 3.95
C LYS A 113 -18.92 3.32 3.60
N THR A 114 -18.15 2.61 4.43
CA THR A 114 -16.75 2.33 4.16
C THR A 114 -16.59 1.07 3.31
N GLN A 115 -15.81 1.17 2.23
CA GLN A 115 -15.45 0.07 1.35
C GLN A 115 -13.93 0.00 1.19
N HIS A 116 -13.41 -1.20 0.93
CA HIS A 116 -11.99 -1.42 0.72
C HIS A 116 -11.75 -2.18 -0.57
N HIS A 117 -10.85 -1.66 -1.39
CA HIS A 117 -10.42 -2.27 -2.64
C HIS A 117 -8.92 -2.56 -2.56
N TRP A 118 -8.49 -3.73 -3.00
CA TRP A 118 -7.06 -4.05 -3.12
C TRP A 118 -6.62 -3.96 -4.57
N TYR A 119 -5.34 -3.65 -4.76
CA TYR A 119 -4.68 -3.72 -6.06
C TYR A 119 -3.33 -4.40 -5.90
N ASP A 120 -3.04 -5.33 -6.80
CA ASP A 120 -1.73 -5.95 -6.88
C ASP A 120 -0.82 -5.29 -7.92
N GLN A 121 0.44 -5.73 -7.96
CA GLN A 121 1.44 -5.20 -8.88
C GLN A 121 1.08 -5.44 -10.36
N ILE A 122 0.36 -6.51 -10.70
CA ILE A 122 0.04 -6.88 -12.08
C ILE A 122 -1.08 -5.97 -12.59
N GLU A 123 -2.11 -5.74 -11.78
CA GLU A 123 -3.22 -4.82 -12.10
C GLU A 123 -2.69 -3.39 -12.35
N LEU A 124 -1.70 -2.97 -11.56
CA LEU A 124 -1.07 -1.66 -11.65
C LEU A 124 -0.08 -1.49 -12.81
N GLN A 125 0.31 -2.58 -13.49
CA GLN A 125 1.12 -2.49 -14.71
C GLN A 125 0.28 -2.12 -15.93
N GLY A 126 -0.98 -2.57 -15.98
CA GLY A 126 -1.88 -2.29 -17.11
C GLY A 126 -2.46 -0.87 -17.09
N ARG A 127 -2.67 -0.32 -15.88
CA ARG A 127 -3.17 1.03 -15.66
C ARG A 127 -2.58 1.60 -14.38
N SER A 128 -2.05 2.83 -14.45
CA SER A 128 -1.55 3.51 -13.25
C SER A 128 -2.67 3.70 -12.22
N LEU A 129 -2.35 3.68 -10.92
CA LEU A 129 -3.38 3.90 -9.89
C LEU A 129 -4.08 5.25 -10.07
N SER A 130 -3.36 6.30 -10.47
CA SER A 130 -3.97 7.60 -10.75
C SER A 130 -5.10 7.50 -11.78
N GLN A 131 -4.87 6.79 -12.88
CA GLN A 131 -5.90 6.55 -13.89
C GLN A 131 -7.00 5.63 -13.38
N GLU A 132 -6.66 4.59 -12.62
CA GLU A 132 -7.65 3.70 -12.03
C GLU A 132 -8.62 4.43 -11.10
N LEU A 133 -8.11 5.36 -10.28
CA LEU A 133 -8.91 6.18 -9.38
C LEU A 133 -9.81 7.18 -10.11
N LEU A 134 -9.43 7.64 -11.30
CA LEU A 134 -10.23 8.59 -12.10
C LEU A 134 -11.25 7.90 -13.00
N ASN A 135 -10.96 6.69 -13.49
CA ASN A 135 -11.74 6.03 -14.53
C ASN A 135 -12.65 4.91 -14.01
N ASN A 136 -12.41 4.37 -12.82
CA ASN A 136 -13.23 3.29 -12.27
C ASN A 136 -14.50 3.83 -11.59
N LYS A 137 -15.66 3.25 -11.95
CA LYS A 137 -16.97 3.59 -11.39
C LYS A 137 -17.06 3.43 -9.87
N ASN A 138 -16.23 2.57 -9.28
CA ASN A 138 -16.14 2.42 -7.82
C ASN A 138 -15.71 3.71 -7.12
N TYR A 139 -15.06 4.64 -7.84
CA TYR A 139 -14.59 5.92 -7.31
C TYR A 139 -15.31 7.13 -7.89
N GLU A 140 -16.36 6.94 -8.70
CA GLU A 140 -17.08 8.02 -9.40
C GLU A 140 -17.63 9.08 -8.44
N ASN A 141 -18.08 8.65 -7.25
CA ASN A 141 -18.65 9.55 -6.23
C ASN A 141 -17.62 10.05 -5.21
N ILE A 142 -16.32 9.83 -5.44
CA ILE A 142 -15.27 10.26 -4.52
C ILE A 142 -14.73 11.60 -4.96
N GLU A 143 -14.76 12.56 -4.04
CA GLU A 143 -14.35 13.93 -4.33
C GLU A 143 -12.94 14.22 -3.80
N PHE A 144 -12.56 13.58 -2.69
CA PHE A 144 -11.30 13.87 -1.99
C PHE A 144 -10.42 12.63 -1.77
N ILE A 145 -9.11 12.86 -1.82
CA ILE A 145 -8.07 12.05 -1.21
C ILE A 145 -7.80 12.65 0.17
N TRP A 146 -7.74 11.81 1.20
CA TRP A 146 -7.44 12.24 2.57
C TRP A 146 -6.14 13.08 2.61
N PRO A 147 -6.06 14.17 3.39
CA PRO A 147 -7.11 14.65 4.31
C PRO A 147 -8.26 15.41 3.64
N GLN A 148 -8.00 16.30 2.68
CA GLN A 148 -9.03 17.09 1.96
C GLN A 148 -8.52 17.55 0.59
N THR A 149 -7.78 16.68 -0.11
CA THR A 149 -7.20 16.98 -1.41
C THR A 149 -8.19 16.59 -2.51
N ASN A 150 -8.66 17.51 -3.35
CA ASN A 150 -9.55 17.15 -4.45
C ASN A 150 -8.88 16.15 -5.40
N ILE A 151 -9.57 15.06 -5.74
CA ILE A 151 -9.01 13.92 -6.46
C ILE A 151 -8.60 14.26 -7.91
N GLU A 152 -9.42 15.03 -8.63
CA GLU A 152 -9.14 15.41 -10.01
C GLU A 152 -7.89 16.28 -10.11
N TRP A 153 -7.76 17.23 -9.17
CA TRP A 153 -6.59 18.12 -9.11
C TRP A 153 -5.33 17.38 -8.69
N ALA A 154 -5.46 16.46 -7.73
CA ALA A 154 -4.33 15.70 -7.22
C ALA A 154 -3.71 14.76 -8.25
N LEU A 155 -4.56 14.18 -9.11
CA LEU A 155 -4.15 13.19 -10.09
C LEU A 155 -3.93 13.79 -11.49
N GLY A 156 -4.04 15.12 -11.63
CA GLY A 156 -3.68 15.84 -12.85
C GLY A 156 -4.73 15.80 -13.97
N ALA A 157 -6.01 15.56 -13.65
CA ALA A 157 -7.08 15.46 -14.66
C ALA A 157 -7.42 16.82 -15.33
N ARG A 158 -7.01 17.94 -14.74
CA ARG A 158 -7.09 19.28 -15.33
C ARG A 158 -5.70 19.89 -15.31
N GLU A 159 -5.13 20.14 -16.48
CA GLU A 159 -3.81 20.75 -16.60
C GLU A 159 -3.72 22.08 -15.81
N ARG A 160 -2.62 22.22 -15.06
CA ARG A 160 -2.04 23.47 -14.52
C ARG A 160 -3.00 24.39 -13.75
N CYS A 161 -3.16 24.12 -12.45
CA CYS A 161 -3.22 25.18 -11.42
C CYS A 161 -2.98 24.56 -10.03
N LEU A 162 -1.76 24.09 -9.78
CA LEU A 162 -1.30 23.97 -8.39
C LEU A 162 -1.10 25.39 -7.88
N SER A 163 -2.08 25.94 -7.17
CA SER A 163 -1.82 27.10 -6.33
C SER A 163 -0.72 26.71 -5.33
N ILE A 164 0.27 27.57 -5.16
CA ILE A 164 1.38 27.38 -4.21
C ILE A 164 0.86 27.05 -2.79
N SER A 165 -0.34 27.49 -2.44
CA SER A 165 -0.98 27.25 -1.14
C SER A 165 -1.37 25.79 -0.86
N CYS A 166 -1.77 24.99 -1.86
CA CYS A 166 -2.16 23.60 -1.59
C CYS A 166 -0.96 22.63 -1.59
N ALA A 167 0.06 22.89 -2.40
CA ALA A 167 1.32 22.15 -2.37
C ALA A 167 2.11 22.43 -1.07
N ALA A 168 2.04 23.66 -0.53
CA ALA A 168 2.74 24.04 0.70
C ALA A 168 2.30 23.28 1.97
N GLN A 169 1.09 22.70 1.99
CA GLN A 169 0.65 21.85 3.10
C GLN A 169 1.11 20.40 2.98
N ARG A 170 1.66 20.00 1.82
CA ARG A 170 2.14 18.64 1.57
C ARG A 170 3.62 18.55 1.89
N LYS A 171 3.95 18.58 3.18
CA LYS A 171 5.28 18.12 3.60
C LYS A 171 5.31 16.59 3.42
N PRO A 172 6.21 16.02 2.61
CA PRO A 172 6.44 14.59 2.65
C PRO A 172 6.70 14.20 4.11
N ARG A 173 6.03 13.14 4.58
CA ARG A 173 6.12 12.72 5.98
C ARG A 173 7.61 12.55 6.30
N GLN A 174 8.10 13.29 7.28
CA GLN A 174 9.53 13.38 7.56
C GLN A 174 10.01 12.00 8.03
N LEU A 175 10.60 11.23 7.12
CA LEU A 175 11.23 9.93 7.41
C LEU A 175 12.62 10.11 8.06
N GLN A 176 12.93 11.30 8.57
CA GLN A 176 14.17 11.51 9.30
C GLN A 176 14.15 10.57 10.51
N PRO A 177 15.20 9.77 10.70
CA PRO A 177 15.29 8.92 11.87
C PRO A 177 15.15 9.79 13.12
N SER A 178 14.29 9.39 14.05
CA SER A 178 14.12 10.12 15.30
C SER A 178 15.43 10.09 16.10
N ALA A 179 15.61 11.01 17.05
CA ALA A 179 16.75 10.96 17.97
C ALA A 179 16.85 9.57 18.66
N LEU A 180 15.70 8.97 18.96
CA LEU A 180 15.57 7.64 19.55
C LEU A 180 16.11 6.51 18.63
N TYR A 181 16.05 6.67 17.30
CA TYR A 181 16.68 5.72 16.36
C TYR A 181 18.21 5.70 16.52
N PHE A 182 18.83 6.87 16.68
CA PHE A 182 20.28 6.97 16.86
C PHE A 182 20.73 6.48 18.25
N GLU A 183 19.94 6.74 19.29
CA GLU A 183 20.19 6.21 20.64
C GLU A 183 20.14 4.67 20.67
N ASN A 184 19.18 4.06 19.97
CA ASN A 184 19.07 2.60 19.85
C ASN A 184 20.24 1.98 19.07
N GLN A 185 20.84 2.70 18.10
CA GLN A 185 22.08 2.26 17.45
C GLN A 185 23.29 2.34 18.40
N GLY A 186 23.36 3.39 19.22
CA GLY A 186 24.43 3.56 20.21
C GLY A 186 24.40 2.52 21.32
N ALA A 187 23.21 2.06 21.74
CA ALA A 187 23.08 1.01 22.76
C ALA A 187 23.59 -0.36 22.30
N GLY A 188 23.62 -0.63 20.99
CA GLY A 188 24.16 -1.86 20.40
C GLY A 188 25.68 -1.82 20.13
N MET A 189 26.28 -0.63 20.15
CA MET A 189 27.72 -0.43 20.06
C MET A 189 28.23 -0.09 21.45
N GLY A 190 28.65 -1.11 22.21
CA GLY A 190 29.22 -0.94 23.54
C GLY A 190 30.45 -0.03 23.52
N PHE A 191 30.24 1.28 23.59
CA PHE A 191 31.26 2.24 23.94
C PHE A 191 31.39 2.16 25.45
N GLN A 192 32.38 1.37 25.90
CA GLN A 192 32.95 1.59 27.22
C GLN A 192 33.47 3.03 27.23
N SER A 193 32.72 3.93 27.86
CA SER A 193 33.24 5.22 28.27
C SER A 193 34.28 4.94 29.35
N SER A 194 35.54 4.80 28.94
CA SER A 194 36.68 4.83 29.83
C SER A 194 36.84 6.25 30.39
N SER A 195 36.64 6.32 31.70
CA SER A 195 36.91 7.44 32.59
C SER A 195 38.29 8.07 32.41
N GLY A 196 38.37 9.40 32.60
CA GLY A 196 39.61 10.17 32.85
C GLY A 196 40.26 10.74 31.58
N LEU A 197 40.74 11.98 31.53
CA LEU A 197 41.33 12.83 32.57
C LEU A 197 41.06 14.32 32.27
N ARG A 198 40.84 15.09 33.34
CA ARG A 198 41.19 16.52 33.36
C ARG A 198 42.67 16.63 33.70
N PHE A 199 43.42 17.37 32.90
CA PHE A 199 44.49 18.26 33.35
C PHE A 199 44.43 19.53 32.51
#